data_AF-A0A935PE65-F1
#
_entry.id   AF-A0A935PE65-F1
#
_cell.length_a   1.000
_cell.length_b   1.000
_cell.length_c   1.000
_cell.angle_alpha   90.00
_cell.angle_beta   90.00
_cell.angle_gamma   90.00
#
_symmetry.space_group_name_H-M   'P 1'
#
loop_
_entity.id
_entity.type
_entity.pdbx_description
1 polymer ?
#
loop_
_entity_poly.entity_id
_entity_poly.type
_entity_poly.pdbx_seq_one_letter_code
_entity_poly.pdbx_strand_id
1 'polypeptide(L)'
;MTVTTQAGCPWSASSTASWLTVTAGASGSGTGTVGYSVTANTAAAARSARITIAGSSLAVSQQAASAKATITSSAGTGGSISPSGSVAVAIGSSKTFTVRPGWLYRIYDVKVNGVSVGAVRSYTFSGVRDNQTISATFKRKF
;
A
#
# COMPACT_ATOMS: atom_id res chain seq x y z
N MET A 1 -25.06 -10.14 -1.60
CA MET A 1 -26.17 -9.29 -1.11
C MET A 1 -27.46 -10.04 -1.34
N THR A 2 -28.34 -10.16 -0.36
CA THR A 2 -29.64 -10.83 -0.53
C THR A 2 -30.70 -9.83 -0.97
N VAL A 3 -31.54 -10.23 -1.91
CA VAL A 3 -32.68 -9.49 -2.43
C VAL A 3 -33.93 -10.22 -1.97
N THR A 4 -34.84 -9.52 -1.28
CA THR A 4 -36.09 -10.09 -0.82
C THR A 4 -37.24 -9.36 -1.50
N THR A 5 -38.01 -10.07 -2.32
CA THR A 5 -39.22 -9.55 -2.97
C THR A 5 -40.37 -10.54 -2.78
N GLN A 6 -41.60 -10.11 -3.07
CA GLN A 6 -42.73 -11.04 -3.17
C GLN A 6 -42.46 -12.09 -4.28
N ALA A 7 -42.99 -13.30 -4.10
CA ALA A 7 -42.86 -14.39 -5.07
C ALA A 7 -43.38 -13.93 -6.44
N GLY A 8 -42.58 -14.12 -7.49
CA GLY A 8 -42.93 -13.73 -8.85
C GLY A 8 -42.55 -12.28 -9.24
N CYS A 9 -42.20 -11.41 -8.30
CA CYS A 9 -41.77 -10.04 -8.64
C CYS A 9 -40.38 -10.05 -9.29
N PRO A 10 -40.24 -9.59 -10.55
CA PRO A 10 -38.94 -9.52 -11.21
C PRO A 10 -38.12 -8.38 -10.62
N TRP A 11 -36.81 -8.58 -10.56
CA TRP A 11 -35.85 -7.55 -10.19
C TRP A 11 -34.61 -7.63 -11.08
N SER A 12 -33.96 -6.48 -11.26
CA SER A 12 -32.69 -6.36 -11.98
C SER A 12 -31.63 -5.70 -11.09
N ALA A 13 -30.39 -6.10 -11.29
CA ALA A 13 -29.20 -5.57 -10.65
C ALA A 13 -28.25 -5.04 -11.74
N SER A 14 -27.92 -3.76 -11.67
CA SER A 14 -27.00 -3.11 -12.62
C SER A 14 -25.97 -2.27 -11.88
N SER A 15 -24.78 -2.14 -12.46
CA SER A 15 -23.73 -1.25 -11.94
C SER A 15 -23.54 -0.05 -12.85
N THR A 16 -23.18 1.09 -12.25
CA THR A 16 -22.86 2.32 -12.99
C THR A 16 -21.39 2.41 -13.41
N ALA A 17 -20.54 1.45 -13.07
CA ALA A 17 -19.10 1.50 -13.35
C ALA A 17 -18.49 0.14 -13.68
N SER A 18 -17.49 0.14 -14.57
CA SER A 18 -16.79 -1.09 -15.02
C SER A 18 -15.89 -1.72 -13.95
N TRP A 19 -15.44 -0.97 -12.95
CA TRP A 19 -14.62 -1.49 -11.83
C TRP A 19 -15.45 -2.11 -10.70
N LEU A 20 -16.77 -1.97 -10.75
CA LEU A 20 -17.75 -2.54 -9.82
C LEU A 20 -18.68 -3.45 -10.63
N THR A 21 -18.38 -4.72 -10.78
CA THR A 21 -19.12 -5.61 -11.69
C THR A 21 -20.12 -6.47 -10.95
N VAL A 22 -21.33 -6.62 -11.50
CA VAL A 22 -22.30 -7.62 -11.02
C VAL A 22 -21.90 -8.95 -11.63
N THR A 23 -21.50 -9.92 -10.81
CA THR A 23 -20.94 -11.21 -11.25
C THR A 23 -21.95 -12.35 -11.18
N ALA A 24 -23.01 -12.20 -10.39
CA ALA A 24 -24.10 -13.16 -10.30
C ALA A 24 -25.41 -12.45 -9.93
N GLY A 25 -26.54 -12.95 -10.43
CA GLY A 25 -27.85 -12.38 -10.16
C GLY A 25 -28.02 -10.99 -10.75
N ALA A 26 -27.71 -10.79 -12.03
CA ALA A 26 -28.02 -9.53 -12.74
C ALA A 26 -29.53 -9.31 -12.90
N SER A 27 -30.32 -10.38 -12.83
CA SER A 27 -31.78 -10.35 -12.75
C SER A 27 -32.28 -11.59 -12.02
N GLY A 28 -33.48 -11.52 -11.44
CA GLY A 28 -34.13 -12.65 -10.79
C GLY A 28 -35.60 -12.39 -10.51
N SER A 29 -36.27 -13.35 -9.87
CA SER A 29 -37.66 -13.24 -9.41
C SER A 29 -37.80 -13.86 -8.03
N GLY A 30 -38.60 -13.23 -7.16
CA GLY A 30 -38.66 -13.62 -5.75
C GLY A 30 -37.33 -13.40 -5.02
N THR A 31 -37.16 -14.05 -3.88
CA THR A 31 -35.91 -13.96 -3.09
C THR A 31 -34.72 -14.51 -3.88
N GLY A 32 -33.62 -13.76 -3.91
CA GLY A 32 -32.38 -14.18 -4.57
C GLY A 32 -31.14 -13.46 -4.06
N THR A 33 -30.00 -13.69 -4.70
CA THR A 33 -28.70 -13.16 -4.25
C THR A 33 -27.98 -12.47 -5.40
N VAL A 34 -27.45 -11.28 -5.14
CA VAL A 34 -26.58 -10.53 -6.07
C VAL A 34 -25.13 -10.67 -5.59
N GLY A 35 -24.28 -11.17 -6.48
CA GLY A 35 -22.82 -11.19 -6.34
C GLY A 35 -22.20 -10.00 -7.08
N TYR A 36 -21.19 -9.37 -6.49
CA TYR A 36 -20.43 -8.31 -7.13
C TYR A 36 -18.94 -8.42 -6.84
N SER A 37 -18.10 -7.87 -7.73
CA SER A 37 -16.66 -7.78 -7.54
C SER A 37 -16.16 -6.35 -7.75
N VAL A 38 -15.06 -6.01 -7.09
CA VAL A 38 -14.48 -4.67 -7.10
C VAL A 38 -13.02 -4.76 -7.54
N THR A 39 -12.66 -4.17 -8.67
CA THR A 39 -11.26 -4.02 -9.07
C THR A 39 -10.56 -3.02 -8.14
N ALA A 40 -9.26 -3.21 -7.86
CA ALA A 40 -8.50 -2.27 -7.04
C ALA A 40 -8.44 -0.86 -7.68
N ASN A 41 -8.51 0.19 -6.86
CA ASN A 41 -8.25 1.55 -7.33
C ASN A 41 -6.74 1.83 -7.27
N THR A 42 -6.14 2.08 -8.43
CA THR A 42 -4.73 2.47 -8.54
C THR A 42 -4.54 3.98 -8.70
N ALA A 43 -5.63 4.76 -8.77
CA ALA A 43 -5.57 6.20 -8.92
C ALA A 43 -5.41 6.92 -7.58
N ALA A 44 -4.81 8.11 -7.62
CA ALA A 44 -4.61 8.98 -6.46
C ALA A 44 -5.92 9.64 -5.93
N ALA A 45 -7.01 9.54 -6.69
CA ALA A 45 -8.33 10.00 -6.26
C ALA A 45 -9.19 8.81 -5.82
N ALA A 46 -9.96 9.01 -4.74
CA ALA A 46 -11.01 8.07 -4.37
C ALA A 46 -12.08 8.01 -5.47
N ARG A 47 -12.74 6.87 -5.60
CA ARG A 47 -13.81 6.67 -6.59
C ARG A 47 -15.04 6.07 -5.95
N SER A 48 -16.20 6.45 -6.48
CA SER A 48 -17.49 5.96 -6.01
C SER A 48 -18.35 5.52 -7.18
N ALA A 49 -19.08 4.42 -7.01
CA ALA A 49 -20.04 3.91 -7.98
C ALA A 49 -21.25 3.33 -7.25
N ARG A 50 -22.29 2.99 -8.01
CA ARG A 50 -23.52 2.43 -7.47
C ARG A 50 -23.85 1.08 -8.10
N ILE A 51 -24.41 0.20 -7.28
CA ILE A 51 -25.18 -0.96 -7.74
C ILE A 51 -26.66 -0.66 -7.45
N THR A 52 -27.48 -0.69 -8.48
CA THR A 52 -28.92 -0.52 -8.38
C THR A 52 -29.60 -1.88 -8.48
N ILE A 53 -30.37 -2.26 -7.47
CA ILE A 53 -31.12 -3.52 -7.38
C ILE A 53 -32.59 -3.20 -7.10
N ALA A 54 -33.50 -3.59 -7.99
CA ALA A 54 -34.94 -3.36 -7.84
C ALA A 54 -35.27 -1.87 -7.52
N GLY A 55 -34.53 -0.93 -8.10
CA GLY A 55 -34.66 0.51 -7.85
C GLY A 55 -33.97 1.02 -6.57
N SER A 56 -33.50 0.14 -5.69
CA SER A 56 -32.69 0.50 -4.51
C SER A 56 -31.21 0.62 -4.88
N SER A 57 -30.55 1.70 -4.46
CA SER A 57 -29.14 1.96 -4.80
C SER A 57 -28.21 1.72 -3.62
N LEU A 58 -27.21 0.87 -3.81
CA LEU A 58 -26.07 0.70 -2.91
C LEU A 58 -24.89 1.54 -3.42
N ALA A 59 -24.40 2.48 -2.61
CA ALA A 59 -23.19 3.23 -2.91
C ALA A 59 -21.94 2.45 -2.46
N VAL A 60 -20.98 2.28 -3.36
CA VAL A 60 -19.66 1.70 -3.07
C VAL A 60 -18.64 2.80 -3.25
N SER A 61 -17.96 3.15 -2.16
CA SER A 61 -16.82 4.08 -2.17
C SER A 61 -15.53 3.30 -1.98
N GLN A 62 -14.57 3.53 -2.85
CA GLN A 62 -13.23 2.96 -2.78
C GLN A 62 -12.22 4.09 -2.62
N GLN A 63 -11.36 3.99 -1.60
CA GLN A 63 -10.32 4.99 -1.33
C GLN A 63 -9.32 5.12 -2.49
N ALA A 64 -8.60 6.24 -2.50
CA ALA A 64 -7.45 6.43 -3.36
C ALA A 64 -6.37 5.37 -3.11
N ALA A 65 -5.57 5.07 -4.12
CA ALA A 65 -4.35 4.32 -3.95
C ALA A 65 -3.40 5.04 -2.99
N SER A 66 -2.82 4.31 -2.03
CA SER A 66 -1.82 4.88 -1.13
C SER A 66 -0.57 5.27 -1.92
N ALA A 67 -0.24 6.56 -1.90
CA ALA A 67 1.02 7.06 -2.44
C ALA A 67 2.20 6.43 -1.67
N LYS A 68 3.31 6.17 -2.38
CA LYS A 68 4.53 5.60 -1.82
C LYS A 68 5.74 6.45 -2.18
N ALA A 69 6.66 6.56 -1.23
CA ALA A 69 8.01 7.06 -1.44
C ALA A 69 9.01 5.89 -1.43
N THR A 70 10.18 6.12 -2.01
CA THR A 70 11.28 5.14 -2.02
C THR A 70 12.41 5.61 -1.10
N ILE A 71 12.84 4.72 -0.20
CA ILE A 71 14.08 4.90 0.54
C ILE A 71 15.14 4.00 -0.09
N THR A 72 16.17 4.59 -0.66
CA THR A 72 17.31 3.85 -1.21
C THR A 72 18.36 3.66 -0.12
N SER A 73 18.68 2.40 0.17
CA SER A 73 19.59 2.02 1.24
C SER A 73 20.82 1.30 0.69
N SER A 74 22.01 1.70 1.14
CA SER A 74 23.28 1.11 0.71
C SER A 74 24.25 0.93 1.87
N ALA A 75 25.15 -0.03 1.72
CA ALA A 75 26.22 -0.32 2.68
C ALA A 75 27.54 -0.46 1.91
N GLY A 76 28.58 0.18 2.41
CA GLY A 76 29.95 -0.03 1.94
C GLY A 76 30.55 -1.33 2.46
N THR A 77 31.77 -1.65 2.00
CA THR A 77 32.52 -2.84 2.43
C THR A 77 32.68 -2.90 3.95
N GLY A 78 32.54 -4.10 4.53
CA GLY A 78 32.80 -4.33 5.95
C GLY A 78 31.55 -4.31 6.85
N GLY A 79 30.35 -4.28 6.28
CA GLY A 79 29.12 -4.45 7.03
C GLY A 79 27.89 -4.49 6.12
N SER A 80 26.71 -4.39 6.73
CA SER A 80 25.44 -4.40 6.03
C SER A 80 24.45 -3.40 6.62
N ILE A 81 23.48 -3.02 5.80
CA ILE A 81 22.27 -2.30 6.20
C ILE A 81 21.06 -3.15 5.81
N SER A 82 20.05 -3.21 6.68
CA SER A 82 18.81 -3.95 6.43
C SER A 82 17.60 -3.11 6.83
N PRO A 83 16.58 -2.98 5.97
CA PRO A 83 16.54 -3.48 4.58
C PRO A 83 17.58 -2.79 3.67
N SER A 84 17.95 -3.43 2.55
CA SER A 84 18.90 -2.92 1.56
C SER A 84 18.21 -2.62 0.22
N GLY A 85 18.84 -1.79 -0.62
CA GLY A 85 18.31 -1.43 -1.94
C GLY A 85 17.14 -0.45 -1.87
N SER A 86 16.26 -0.50 -2.86
CA SER A 86 15.08 0.37 -2.98
C SER A 86 13.92 -0.18 -2.15
N VAL A 87 13.53 0.56 -1.11
CA VAL A 87 12.47 0.18 -0.18
C VAL A 87 11.28 1.11 -0.36
N ALA A 88 10.17 0.59 -0.87
CA ALA A 88 8.93 1.35 -0.99
C ALA A 88 8.23 1.47 0.38
N VAL A 89 7.86 2.70 0.76
CA VAL A 89 7.20 3.02 2.03
C VAL A 89 5.98 3.89 1.73
N ALA A 90 4.84 3.59 2.34
CA ALA A 90 3.65 4.43 2.20
C ALA A 90 3.91 5.83 2.77
N ILE A 91 3.42 6.86 2.09
CA ILE A 91 3.58 8.24 2.54
C ILE A 91 2.98 8.41 3.95
N GLY A 92 3.71 9.09 4.83
CA GLY A 92 3.37 9.28 6.24
C GLY A 92 3.71 8.10 7.15
N SER A 93 4.17 6.97 6.61
CA SER A 93 4.64 5.85 7.43
C SER A 93 6.09 6.03 7.87
N SER A 94 6.46 5.31 8.93
CA SER A 94 7.83 5.26 9.44
C SER A 94 8.53 3.96 9.02
N LYS A 95 9.85 4.00 8.85
CA LYS A 95 10.66 2.84 8.48
C LYS A 95 12.01 2.85 9.21
N THR A 96 12.32 1.75 9.88
CA THR A 96 13.60 1.53 10.56
C THR A 96 14.57 0.73 9.70
N PHE A 97 15.82 1.17 9.70
CA PHE A 97 16.97 0.52 9.09
C PHE A 97 17.98 0.15 10.18
N THR A 98 18.45 -1.09 10.16
CA THR A 98 19.48 -1.59 11.08
C THR A 98 20.80 -1.71 10.34
N VAL A 99 21.87 -1.20 10.94
CA VAL A 99 23.23 -1.25 10.44
C VAL A 99 24.04 -2.23 11.27
N ARG A 100 24.64 -3.23 10.63
CA ARG A 100 25.43 -4.27 11.28
C ARG A 100 26.85 -4.26 10.73
N PRO A 101 27.86 -3.89 11.54
CA PRO A 101 29.26 -4.03 11.11
C PRO A 101 29.65 -5.51 11.04
N GLY A 102 30.46 -5.86 10.05
CA GLY A 102 31.08 -7.18 9.93
C GLY A 102 32.23 -7.37 10.93
N TRP A 103 32.78 -8.57 10.98
CA TRP A 103 33.94 -8.87 11.82
C TRP A 103 35.12 -7.96 11.48
N LEU A 104 35.80 -7.46 12.52
CA LEU A 104 36.92 -6.52 12.44
C LEU A 104 36.58 -5.12 11.89
N TYR A 105 35.31 -4.82 11.62
CA TYR A 105 34.87 -3.49 11.23
C TYR A 105 34.09 -2.80 12.35
N ARG A 106 34.07 -1.47 12.29
CA ARG A 106 33.11 -0.62 13.01
C ARG A 106 32.37 0.25 12.02
N ILE A 107 31.17 0.69 12.41
CA ILE A 107 30.44 1.71 11.66
C ILE A 107 31.31 2.97 11.70
N TYR A 108 31.68 3.49 10.53
CA TYR A 108 32.40 4.73 10.41
C TYR A 108 31.43 5.90 10.45
N ASP A 109 30.43 5.85 9.58
CA ASP A 109 29.39 6.88 9.46
C ASP A 109 28.14 6.28 8.81
N VAL A 110 26.98 6.79 9.21
CA VAL A 110 25.72 6.59 8.50
C VAL A 110 25.27 7.96 8.00
N LYS A 111 24.96 8.07 6.72
CA LYS A 111 24.44 9.30 6.12
C LYS A 111 23.01 9.13 5.69
N VAL A 112 22.19 10.13 5.98
CA VAL A 112 20.80 10.24 5.54
C VAL A 112 20.71 11.44 4.62
N ASN A 113 20.28 11.23 3.37
CA ASN A 113 20.28 12.25 2.32
C ASN A 113 21.63 12.97 2.17
N GLY A 114 22.73 12.23 2.32
CA GLY A 114 24.10 12.77 2.28
C GLY A 114 24.59 13.45 3.56
N VAL A 115 23.71 13.69 4.54
CA VAL A 115 24.06 14.30 5.83
C VAL A 115 24.40 13.22 6.84
N SER A 116 25.56 13.34 7.51
CA SER A 116 25.98 12.40 8.55
C SER A 116 25.03 12.46 9.75
N VAL A 117 24.58 11.29 10.20
CA VAL A 117 23.90 11.08 11.49
C VAL A 117 24.80 10.35 12.49
N GLY A 118 26.09 10.21 12.15
CA GLY A 118 27.09 9.54 12.96
C GLY A 118 27.06 8.01 12.87
N ALA A 119 27.89 7.37 13.70
CA ALA A 119 28.05 5.92 13.74
C ALA A 119 26.92 5.23 14.53
N VAL A 120 25.70 5.23 13.98
CA VAL A 120 24.52 4.62 14.60
C VAL A 120 24.25 3.20 14.10
N ARG A 121 23.76 2.32 14.99
CA ARG A 121 23.35 0.94 14.63
C ARG A 121 21.93 0.85 14.08
N SER A 122 21.14 1.89 14.24
CA SER A 122 19.76 1.95 13.81
C SER A 122 19.39 3.37 13.45
N TYR A 123 18.59 3.54 12.41
CA TYR A 123 18.00 4.81 12.04
C TYR A 123 16.55 4.59 11.62
N THR A 124 15.64 5.43 12.13
CA THR A 124 14.22 5.39 11.76
C THR A 124 13.87 6.66 11.01
N PHE A 125 13.43 6.51 9.76
CA PHE A 125 12.69 7.55 9.08
C PHE A 125 11.30 7.64 9.69
N SER A 126 10.91 8.82 10.17
CA SER A 126 9.58 9.08 10.68
C SER A 126 8.74 9.83 9.64
N GLY A 127 7.53 9.35 9.37
CA GLY A 127 6.58 10.08 8.52
C GLY A 127 7.11 10.43 7.13
N VAL A 128 7.59 9.43 6.38
CA VAL A 128 8.25 9.62 5.07
C VAL A 128 7.30 10.30 4.08
N ARG A 129 7.72 11.41 3.47
CA ARG A 129 6.91 12.15 2.48
C ARG A 129 7.50 12.20 1.08
N ASP A 130 8.79 11.94 0.96
CA ASP A 130 9.52 12.05 -0.29
C ASP A 130 10.52 10.90 -0.41
N ASN A 131 11.12 10.74 -1.59
CA ASN A 131 12.22 9.79 -1.76
C ASN A 131 13.41 10.21 -0.90
N GLN A 132 14.06 9.25 -0.26
CA GLN A 132 15.16 9.48 0.68
C GLN A 132 16.29 8.49 0.43
N THR A 133 17.48 8.79 0.95
CA THR A 133 18.61 7.86 0.93
C THR A 133 19.18 7.63 2.31
N ILE A 134 19.68 6.42 2.55
CA ILE A 134 20.49 6.08 3.72
C ILE A 134 21.71 5.25 3.29
N SER A 135 22.91 5.67 3.65
CA SER A 135 24.14 4.94 3.33
C SER A 135 24.96 4.69 4.59
N ALA A 136 25.38 3.44 4.78
CA ALA A 136 26.26 3.04 5.87
C ALA A 136 27.69 2.82 5.34
N THR A 137 28.67 3.42 6.00
CA THR A 137 30.09 3.20 5.73
C THR A 137 30.78 2.58 6.93
N PHE A 138 31.78 1.75 6.67
CA PHE A 138 32.50 1.01 7.69
C PHE A 138 34.00 1.21 7.51
N LYS A 139 34.73 1.07 8.61
CA LYS A 139 36.20 1.03 8.59
C LYS A 139 36.71 -0.08 9.49
N ARG A 140 37.86 -0.63 9.15
CA ARG A 140 38.56 -1.62 9.97
C ARG A 140 38.87 -1.05 11.35
N LYS A 141 38.88 -1.91 12.36
CA LYS A 141 39.27 -1.56 13.73
C LYS A 141 40.79 -1.46 13.90
N PHE A 142 41.55 -2.06 12.98
CA PHE A 142 43.00 -2.14 12.94
C PHE A 142 43.48 -2.10 11.50
#